data_AF-A0A966J5U0-F1
#
_entry.id   AF-A0A966J5U0-F1
#
_cell.length_a   1.000
_cell.length_b   1.000
_cell.length_c   1.000
_cell.angle_alpha   90.00
_cell.angle_beta   90.00
_cell.angle_gamma   90.00
#
_symmetry.space_group_name_H-M   'P 1'
#
loop_
_entity.id
_entity.type
_entity.pdbx_description
1 polymer ?
#
loop_
_entity_poly.entity_id
_entity_poly.type
_entity_poly.pdbx_seq_one_letter_code
_entity_poly.pdbx_strand_id
1 'polypeptide(L)'
;MAGRATAHHHRLDAIAIRQCARPAHRCGRGAAWRAYGCVSHGTRRLARTHRESVPVTSGPTNVPVWDDRPWTSLPSLNGNLSADACVIGLGGSGLTLVHELLQRDERVIGLDAHDVGAGAAGRNGGFLLAGTYDFYHDAVRRHGHDRAKAIYGATIGEMQRMAVEAPGTVRFVGSKRIAATAAELEDCRVQYDALRADDWPCEWYDGPDGQGLFLPTDGAFNPLARCRTLATSARHEGATLFARAPVTEIRGTSVHTPHGVVHAGRVFVAVDGRLEQLLPELSGQVRSARLQMLATAPTNEITVPCPMYYRDGYEYWQQLPDGRIALGGFRDKGGEGEWTTDGTPSAVVQAHLERFLRESLKVQAPITHRWGAP
;
A
#
# COMPACT_ATOMS: atom_id res chain seq x y z
N MET A 1 52.95 -5.60 23.20
CA MET A 1 52.36 -4.34 23.70
C MET A 1 51.56 -3.73 22.56
N ALA A 2 50.35 -4.19 22.30
CA ALA A 2 49.09 -3.71 22.88
C ALA A 2 48.80 -2.23 22.57
N GLY A 3 48.37 -1.94 21.33
CA GLY A 3 47.80 -0.66 20.92
C GLY A 3 46.29 -0.79 20.77
N ARG A 4 45.54 -0.11 21.65
CA ARG A 4 44.07 -0.11 21.73
C ARG A 4 43.45 0.62 20.52
N ALA A 5 42.51 -0.02 19.84
CA ALA A 5 41.56 0.65 18.95
C ALA A 5 40.27 0.93 19.73
N THR A 6 39.92 2.20 19.90
CA THR A 6 38.67 2.67 20.50
C THR A 6 37.55 2.65 19.46
N ALA A 7 36.55 1.79 19.66
CA ALA A 7 35.31 1.80 18.90
C ALA A 7 34.33 2.78 19.54
N HIS A 8 33.91 3.81 18.78
CA HIS A 8 32.80 4.68 19.13
C HIS A 8 31.48 3.94 18.84
N HIS A 9 30.79 3.49 19.89
CA HIS A 9 29.39 3.10 19.82
C HIS A 9 28.50 4.34 19.98
N HIS A 10 27.80 4.73 18.92
CA HIS A 10 26.66 5.63 19.04
C HIS A 10 25.46 4.84 19.56
N ARG A 11 25.08 5.08 20.82
CA ARG A 11 23.79 4.67 21.37
C ARG A 11 22.71 5.61 20.83
N LEU A 12 21.71 5.05 20.16
CA LEU A 12 20.45 5.74 19.89
C LEU A 12 19.55 5.50 21.11
N ASP A 13 19.28 6.56 21.86
CA ASP A 13 18.41 6.52 23.02
C ASP A 13 16.95 6.34 22.59
N ALA A 14 16.31 5.31 23.13
CA ALA A 14 14.91 4.99 22.94
C ALA A 14 14.02 6.08 23.55
N ILE A 15 13.19 6.72 22.73
CA ILE A 15 12.13 7.64 23.18
C ILE A 15 11.00 6.79 23.79
N ALA A 16 10.96 6.76 25.12
CA ALA A 16 9.89 6.14 25.89
C ALA A 16 8.58 6.93 25.76
N ILE A 17 7.55 6.28 25.21
CA ILE A 17 6.16 6.77 25.21
C ILE A 17 5.65 6.72 26.66
N ARG A 18 5.60 7.87 27.33
CA ARG A 18 4.94 8.00 28.65
C ARG A 18 3.43 8.10 28.45
N GLN A 19 2.71 7.03 28.78
CA GLN A 19 1.26 7.06 29.00
C GLN A 19 0.96 7.88 30.26
N CYS A 20 0.17 8.95 30.12
CA CYS A 20 -0.32 9.74 31.23
C CYS A 20 -1.71 9.23 31.62
N ALA A 21 -1.77 8.32 32.59
CA ALA A 21 -3.01 7.95 33.27
C ALA A 21 -3.25 8.93 34.43
N ARG A 22 -4.43 9.58 34.48
CA ARG A 22 -4.95 10.19 35.71
C ARG A 22 -6.43 9.86 35.90
N PRO A 23 -6.90 9.69 37.15
CA PRO A 23 -8.15 9.04 37.48
C PRO A 23 -9.32 10.02 37.66
N ALA A 24 -10.52 9.43 37.67
CA ALA A 24 -11.81 10.09 37.82
C ALA A 24 -12.02 10.77 39.18
N HIS A 25 -12.64 11.96 39.18
CA HIS A 25 -13.34 12.52 40.33
C HIS A 25 -14.68 13.15 39.92
N ARG A 26 -15.69 12.91 40.75
CA ARG A 26 -17.09 13.37 40.69
C ARG A 26 -17.28 14.80 41.26
N CYS A 27 -18.47 15.35 40.98
CA CYS A 27 -19.18 16.50 41.59
C CYS A 27 -18.85 17.89 41.01
N GLY A 28 -19.78 18.80 40.70
CA GLY A 28 -21.24 18.81 40.79
C GLY A 28 -21.83 20.13 40.21
N ARG A 29 -23.13 20.08 39.87
CA ARG A 29 -24.16 21.15 39.75
C ARG A 29 -23.81 22.53 39.13
N GLY A 30 -24.59 22.90 38.10
CA GLY A 30 -25.41 24.13 38.15
C GLY A 30 -25.29 25.15 37.00
N ALA A 31 -26.45 25.45 36.39
CA ALA A 31 -26.82 26.67 35.62
C ALA A 31 -26.21 26.87 34.22
N ALA A 32 -26.90 27.37 33.19
CA ALA A 32 -28.31 27.63 32.93
C ALA A 32 -28.46 27.82 31.40
N TRP A 33 -29.44 27.15 30.78
CA TRP A 33 -29.86 27.43 29.40
C TRP A 33 -31.11 28.29 29.44
N ARG A 34 -31.07 29.48 28.81
CA ARG A 34 -32.25 30.30 28.54
C ARG A 34 -32.83 29.96 27.16
N ALA A 35 -34.15 29.87 27.15
CA ALA A 35 -35.01 29.46 26.06
C ALA A 35 -35.34 30.59 25.08
N TYR A 36 -35.54 30.23 23.81
CA TYR A 36 -36.51 30.78 22.84
C TYR A 36 -36.80 29.64 21.85
N GLY A 37 -38.00 29.33 21.38
CA GLY A 37 -39.37 29.76 21.62
C GLY A 37 -40.25 28.69 20.97
N CYS A 38 -41.44 28.48 21.53
CA CYS A 38 -42.42 27.51 21.06
C CYS A 38 -43.23 28.10 19.89
N VAL A 39 -43.36 27.38 18.77
CA VAL A 39 -44.44 27.59 17.78
C VAL A 39 -44.98 26.22 17.33
N SER A 40 -46.30 26.20 17.19
CA SER A 40 -47.23 25.09 17.16
C SER A 40 -47.21 24.17 15.93
N HIS A 41 -47.61 22.94 16.20
CA HIS A 41 -48.04 21.83 15.34
C HIS A 41 -48.72 22.20 14.00
N GLY A 42 -48.18 21.61 12.93
CA GLY A 42 -48.89 21.37 11.68
C GLY A 42 -48.55 19.97 11.16
N THR A 43 -49.46 19.01 11.34
CA THR A 43 -49.35 17.66 10.78
C THR A 43 -49.46 17.68 9.26
N ARG A 44 -48.34 17.56 8.55
CA ARG A 44 -48.33 17.20 7.12
C ARG A 44 -47.88 15.75 6.95
N ARG A 45 -48.77 14.93 6.41
CA ARG A 45 -48.47 13.60 5.86
C ARG A 45 -47.34 13.76 4.83
N LEU A 46 -46.16 13.21 5.12
CA LEU A 46 -45.11 13.02 4.12
C LEU A 46 -45.52 11.85 3.24
N ALA A 47 -45.86 12.16 1.99
CA ALA A 47 -46.03 11.17 0.95
C ALA A 47 -44.71 10.40 0.77
N ARG A 48 -44.79 9.06 0.77
CA ARG A 48 -43.71 8.18 0.33
C ARG A 48 -43.41 8.51 -1.14
N THR A 49 -42.35 9.28 -1.39
CA THR A 49 -41.78 9.38 -2.72
C THR A 49 -41.05 8.06 -3.00
N HIS A 50 -41.47 7.39 -4.07
CA HIS A 50 -40.73 6.27 -4.63
C HIS A 50 -39.27 6.72 -4.83
N ARG A 51 -38.32 6.00 -4.23
CA ARG A 51 -36.90 6.08 -4.63
C ARG A 51 -36.85 5.57 -6.06
N GLU A 52 -36.81 6.50 -7.01
CA GLU A 52 -36.31 6.19 -8.35
C GLU A 52 -34.90 5.62 -8.19
N SER A 53 -34.68 4.42 -8.74
CA SER A 53 -33.38 3.79 -8.81
C SER A 53 -32.45 4.70 -9.60
N VAL A 54 -31.50 5.31 -8.91
CA VAL A 54 -30.38 6.02 -9.54
C VAL A 54 -29.71 5.02 -10.49
N PRO A 55 -29.55 5.33 -11.79
CA PRO A 55 -28.84 4.44 -12.69
C PRO A 55 -27.43 4.23 -12.14
N VAL A 56 -27.00 2.96 -12.04
CA VAL A 56 -25.62 2.61 -11.73
C VAL A 56 -24.76 3.13 -12.90
N THR A 57 -24.29 4.36 -12.79
CA THR A 57 -23.29 4.89 -13.71
C THR A 57 -22.04 4.04 -13.55
N SER A 58 -21.66 3.33 -14.61
CA SER A 58 -20.36 2.65 -14.69
C SER A 58 -19.28 3.66 -14.34
N GLY A 59 -18.65 3.51 -13.18
CA GLY A 59 -17.51 4.34 -12.78
C GLY A 59 -16.38 4.27 -13.82
N PRO A 60 -15.39 5.17 -13.73
CA PRO A 60 -14.26 5.16 -14.65
C PRO A 60 -13.61 3.77 -14.70
N THR A 61 -13.39 3.27 -15.92
CA THR A 61 -12.82 1.93 -16.11
C THR A 61 -11.36 1.93 -15.67
N ASN A 62 -11.03 1.02 -14.75
CA ASN A 62 -9.66 0.76 -14.31
C ASN A 62 -8.94 1.96 -13.65
N VAL A 63 -9.66 2.82 -12.91
CA VAL A 63 -9.09 3.91 -12.11
C VAL A 63 -9.07 3.49 -10.63
N PRO A 64 -7.91 3.56 -9.94
CA PRO A 64 -7.80 3.16 -8.56
C PRO A 64 -8.48 4.16 -7.64
N VAL A 65 -9.01 3.68 -6.51
CA VAL A 65 -9.61 4.54 -5.48
C VAL A 65 -8.64 5.61 -4.95
N TRP A 66 -7.33 5.37 -5.11
CA TRP A 66 -6.21 6.23 -4.72
C TRP A 66 -6.03 7.47 -5.60
N ASP A 67 -6.61 7.49 -6.81
CA ASP A 67 -6.50 8.62 -7.73
C ASP A 67 -7.58 9.67 -7.46
N ASP A 68 -7.55 10.19 -6.23
CA ASP A 68 -8.55 11.11 -5.70
C ASP A 68 -8.06 12.57 -5.62
N ARG A 69 -6.85 12.84 -6.14
CA ARG A 69 -6.20 14.16 -6.11
C ARG A 69 -5.69 14.55 -7.49
N PRO A 70 -5.73 15.84 -7.85
CA PRO A 70 -5.12 16.33 -9.08
C PRO A 70 -3.63 15.99 -9.16
N TRP A 71 -3.17 15.64 -10.36
CA TRP A 71 -1.77 15.38 -10.64
C TRP A 71 -1.37 16.05 -11.95
N THR A 72 -0.28 16.80 -11.91
CA THR A 72 0.34 17.33 -13.13
C THR A 72 1.36 16.32 -13.61
N SER A 73 1.06 15.70 -14.74
CA SER A 73 1.91 14.68 -15.33
C SER A 73 3.32 15.21 -15.61
N LEU A 74 4.31 14.32 -15.49
CA LEU A 74 5.70 14.62 -15.86
C LEU A 74 5.83 14.84 -17.38
N PRO A 75 6.85 15.58 -17.84
CA PRO A 75 7.13 15.68 -19.26
C PRO A 75 7.50 14.32 -19.86
N SER A 76 7.39 14.21 -21.18
CA SER A 76 7.92 13.06 -21.92
C SER A 76 9.34 13.34 -22.40
N LEU A 77 10.17 12.30 -22.49
CA LEU A 77 11.53 12.42 -23.00
C LEU A 77 11.50 12.80 -24.48
N ASN A 78 12.25 13.82 -24.86
CA ASN A 78 12.49 14.20 -26.24
C ASN A 78 13.97 14.53 -26.42
N GLY A 79 14.67 13.77 -27.25
CA GLY A 79 16.09 13.91 -27.50
C GLY A 79 16.97 13.09 -26.56
N ASN A 80 18.28 13.25 -26.73
CA ASN A 80 19.28 12.47 -26.01
C ASN A 80 19.79 13.22 -24.79
N LEU A 81 19.96 12.50 -23.68
CA LEU A 81 20.42 13.05 -22.41
C LEU A 81 21.54 12.21 -21.82
N SER A 82 22.25 12.77 -20.84
CA SER A 82 23.27 12.05 -20.09
C SER A 82 23.13 12.30 -18.60
N ALA A 83 23.40 11.27 -17.80
CA ALA A 83 23.28 11.27 -16.35
C ALA A 83 24.35 10.38 -15.72
N ASP A 84 24.52 10.47 -14.41
CA ASP A 84 25.39 9.55 -13.68
C ASP A 84 24.64 8.22 -13.47
N ALA A 85 23.33 8.29 -13.18
CA ALA A 85 22.42 7.15 -13.07
C ALA A 85 21.12 7.34 -13.85
N CYS A 86 20.66 6.26 -14.49
CA CYS A 86 19.32 6.16 -15.08
C CYS A 86 18.49 5.13 -14.30
N VAL A 87 17.31 5.52 -13.81
CA VAL A 87 16.36 4.65 -13.12
C VAL A 87 15.15 4.41 -14.01
N ILE A 88 14.86 3.14 -14.30
CA ILE A 88 13.74 2.71 -15.14
C ILE A 88 12.62 2.19 -14.24
N GLY A 89 11.47 2.83 -14.31
CA GLY A 89 10.31 2.62 -13.43
C GLY A 89 10.22 3.71 -12.36
N LEU A 90 9.15 4.50 -12.37
CA LEU A 90 8.82 5.53 -11.38
C LEU A 90 7.68 5.05 -10.46
N GLY A 91 7.80 3.80 -10.02
CA GLY A 91 7.04 3.21 -8.93
C GLY A 91 7.74 3.38 -7.57
N GLY A 92 7.28 2.63 -6.56
CA GLY A 92 7.77 2.76 -5.18
C GLY A 92 9.27 2.54 -5.03
N SER A 93 9.78 1.42 -5.56
CA SER A 93 11.21 1.08 -5.50
C SER A 93 12.07 2.05 -6.32
N GLY A 94 11.63 2.39 -7.53
CA GLY A 94 12.37 3.30 -8.41
C GLY A 94 12.47 4.72 -7.84
N LEU A 95 11.38 5.28 -7.31
CA LEU A 95 11.40 6.61 -6.70
C LEU A 95 12.21 6.65 -5.40
N THR A 96 12.16 5.58 -4.60
CA THR A 96 13.03 5.46 -3.43
C THR A 96 14.49 5.44 -3.86
N LEU A 97 14.84 4.68 -4.90
CA LEU A 97 16.19 4.65 -5.46
C LEU A 97 16.63 6.00 -6.01
N VAL A 98 15.76 6.74 -6.72
CA VAL A 98 16.06 8.09 -7.18
C VAL A 98 16.47 8.98 -6.01
N HIS A 99 15.70 8.99 -4.92
CA HIS A 99 16.03 9.79 -3.74
C HIS A 99 17.38 9.38 -3.12
N GLU A 100 17.62 8.07 -2.97
CA GLU A 100 18.91 7.54 -2.47
C GLU A 100 20.11 7.94 -3.33
N LEU A 101 19.94 8.03 -4.64
CA LEU A 101 21.00 8.47 -5.57
C LEU A 101 21.22 9.99 -5.49
N LEU A 102 20.16 10.79 -5.30
CA LEU A 102 20.28 12.23 -5.08
C LEU A 102 21.03 12.56 -3.79
N GLN A 103 20.82 11.78 -2.71
CA GLN A 103 21.58 11.93 -1.46
C GLN A 103 23.09 11.61 -1.61
N ARG A 104 23.51 11.08 -2.76
CA ARG A 104 24.91 10.83 -3.11
C ARG A 104 25.43 11.85 -4.14
N ASP A 105 24.72 12.96 -4.33
CA ASP A 105 25.03 14.03 -5.28
C ASP A 105 25.11 13.55 -6.74
N GLU A 106 24.40 12.47 -7.09
CA GLU A 106 24.36 11.96 -8.46
C GLU A 106 23.35 12.72 -9.32
N ARG A 107 23.68 12.96 -10.60
CA ARG A 107 22.68 13.41 -11.58
C ARG A 107 21.84 12.22 -12.01
N VAL A 108 20.56 12.26 -11.68
CA VAL A 108 19.62 11.15 -11.92
C VAL A 108 18.62 11.51 -13.00
N ILE A 109 18.49 10.62 -13.99
CA ILE A 109 17.35 10.59 -14.91
C ILE A 109 16.44 9.42 -14.56
N GLY A 110 15.15 9.67 -14.42
CA GLY A 110 14.14 8.64 -14.19
C GLY A 110 13.18 8.52 -15.36
N LEU A 111 12.87 7.31 -15.79
CA LEU A 111 11.98 7.04 -16.93
C LEU A 111 10.84 6.10 -16.51
N ASP A 112 9.60 6.43 -16.85
CA ASP A 112 8.47 5.50 -16.77
C ASP A 112 7.71 5.43 -18.09
N ALA A 113 7.23 4.24 -18.44
CA ALA A 113 6.39 4.02 -19.60
C ALA A 113 5.02 4.70 -19.49
N HIS A 114 4.57 5.00 -18.27
CA HIS A 114 3.28 5.60 -17.94
C HIS A 114 3.49 6.82 -17.05
N ASP A 115 2.47 7.24 -16.31
CA ASP A 115 2.62 8.29 -15.29
C ASP A 115 3.14 7.71 -13.96
N VAL A 116 3.58 8.59 -13.06
CA VAL A 116 4.12 8.22 -11.75
C VAL A 116 3.16 7.32 -10.98
N GLY A 117 3.64 6.16 -10.54
CA GLY A 117 2.87 5.19 -9.77
C GLY A 117 1.74 4.49 -10.55
N ALA A 118 1.71 4.56 -11.88
CA ALA A 118 0.63 3.97 -12.69
C ALA A 118 0.62 2.43 -12.71
N GLY A 119 1.68 1.76 -12.25
CA GLY A 119 1.74 0.31 -12.08
C GLY A 119 1.24 -0.18 -10.70
N ALA A 120 1.68 -1.36 -10.28
CA ALA A 120 1.32 -1.95 -8.99
C ALA A 120 1.63 -1.03 -7.79
N ALA A 121 2.71 -0.24 -7.90
CA ALA A 121 3.16 0.68 -6.86
C ALA A 121 2.12 1.72 -6.41
N GLY A 122 1.25 2.22 -7.28
CA GLY A 122 0.17 3.15 -6.94
C GLY A 122 -1.23 2.53 -6.94
N ARG A 123 -1.33 1.22 -7.21
CA ARG A 123 -2.59 0.51 -7.45
C ARG A 123 -2.82 -0.67 -6.50
N ASN A 124 -1.85 -0.99 -5.64
CA ASN A 124 -1.96 -2.04 -4.63
C ASN A 124 -3.01 -1.71 -3.55
N GLY A 125 -3.19 -2.64 -2.62
CA GLY A 125 -4.17 -2.56 -1.54
C GLY A 125 -3.93 -1.49 -0.49
N GLY A 126 -2.77 -0.81 -0.48
CA GLY A 126 -2.42 0.22 0.51
C GLY A 126 -2.11 -0.32 1.90
N PHE A 127 -1.58 -1.54 1.98
CA PHE A 127 -1.18 -2.20 3.22
C PHE A 127 0.30 -1.94 3.48
N LEU A 128 0.65 -1.64 4.72
CA LEU A 128 2.02 -1.39 5.14
C LEU A 128 2.35 -2.35 6.28
N LEU A 129 2.98 -3.47 5.94
CA LEU A 129 3.19 -4.60 6.84
C LEU A 129 4.68 -4.85 7.06
N ALA A 130 5.07 -5.22 8.28
CA ALA A 130 6.44 -5.60 8.59
C ALA A 130 6.78 -7.01 8.07
N GLY A 131 8.01 -7.19 7.60
CA GLY A 131 8.56 -8.46 7.16
C GLY A 131 8.52 -8.68 5.64
N THR A 132 8.63 -9.94 5.26
CA THR A 132 8.63 -10.40 3.87
C THR A 132 7.22 -10.72 3.37
N TYR A 133 7.12 -11.19 2.12
CA TYR A 133 5.88 -11.83 1.64
C TYR A 133 5.45 -13.00 2.53
N ASP A 134 6.41 -13.84 2.94
CA ASP A 134 6.15 -14.93 3.88
C ASP A 134 5.91 -14.40 5.29
N PHE A 135 5.05 -15.09 6.05
CA PHE A 135 4.86 -14.85 7.48
C PHE A 135 6.18 -15.02 8.24
N TYR A 136 6.31 -14.34 9.39
CA TYR A 136 7.59 -14.24 10.09
C TYR A 136 8.23 -15.60 10.42
N HIS A 137 7.44 -16.56 10.91
CA HIS A 137 7.91 -17.91 11.21
C HIS A 137 8.34 -18.69 9.95
N ASP A 138 7.70 -18.47 8.82
CA ASP A 138 8.12 -19.03 7.53
C ASP A 138 9.38 -18.37 6.99
N ALA A 139 9.52 -17.05 7.16
CA ALA A 139 10.75 -16.34 6.84
C ALA A 139 11.93 -16.87 7.68
N VAL A 140 11.72 -17.13 8.98
CA VAL A 140 12.71 -17.77 9.87
C VAL A 140 13.11 -19.14 9.34
N ARG A 141 12.14 -19.99 8.97
CA ARG A 141 12.41 -21.34 8.41
C ARG A 141 13.20 -21.27 7.10
N ARG A 142 12.84 -20.34 6.20
CA ARG A 142 13.41 -20.27 4.84
C ARG A 142 14.77 -19.57 4.80
N HIS A 143 14.96 -18.54 5.60
CA HIS A 143 16.14 -17.67 5.51
C HIS A 143 17.09 -17.77 6.70
N GLY A 144 16.70 -18.51 7.74
CA GLY A 144 17.40 -18.54 9.03
C GLY A 144 16.96 -17.40 9.94
N HIS A 145 17.04 -17.66 11.25
CA HIS A 145 16.52 -16.79 12.31
C HIS A 145 17.13 -15.37 12.26
N ASP A 146 18.45 -15.24 12.31
CA ASP A 146 19.14 -13.93 12.32
C ASP A 146 18.75 -13.05 11.12
N ARG A 147 18.67 -13.66 9.93
CA ARG A 147 18.34 -12.95 8.70
C ARG A 147 16.87 -12.52 8.67
N ALA A 148 15.95 -13.40 9.07
CA ALA A 148 14.54 -13.06 9.15
C ALA A 148 14.28 -11.93 10.15
N LYS A 149 14.92 -12.00 11.34
CA LYS A 149 14.84 -10.95 12.35
C LYS A 149 15.39 -9.61 11.86
N ALA A 150 16.55 -9.63 11.19
CA ALA A 150 17.16 -8.43 10.63
C ALA A 150 16.27 -7.79 9.55
N ILE A 151 15.67 -8.58 8.65
CA ILE A 151 14.75 -8.09 7.63
C ILE A 151 13.50 -7.49 8.28
N TYR A 152 12.89 -8.18 9.25
CA TYR A 152 11.70 -7.71 9.94
C TYR A 152 11.95 -6.36 10.63
N GLY A 153 13.05 -6.24 11.40
CA GLY A 153 13.45 -4.99 12.03
C GLY A 153 13.73 -3.86 11.03
N ALA A 154 14.42 -4.18 9.91
CA ALA A 154 14.67 -3.20 8.85
C ALA A 154 13.37 -2.68 8.22
N THR A 155 12.39 -3.56 7.96
CA THR A 155 11.10 -3.13 7.39
C THR A 155 10.32 -2.22 8.33
N ILE A 156 10.34 -2.45 9.65
CA ILE A 156 9.73 -1.53 10.61
C ILE A 156 10.39 -0.14 10.55
N GLY A 157 11.72 -0.11 10.47
CA GLY A 157 12.47 1.14 10.29
C GLY A 157 12.09 1.87 9.00
N GLU A 158 11.99 1.14 7.89
CA GLU A 158 11.58 1.69 6.59
C GLU A 158 10.14 2.21 6.62
N MET A 159 9.22 1.53 7.31
CA MET A 159 7.84 2.01 7.48
C MET A 159 7.80 3.37 8.19
N GLN A 160 8.64 3.58 9.22
CA GLN A 160 8.78 4.87 9.89
C GLN A 160 9.36 5.92 8.94
N ARG A 161 10.39 5.57 8.17
CA ARG A 161 11.01 6.43 7.17
C ARG A 161 10.00 6.88 6.12
N MET A 162 9.19 5.96 5.60
CA MET A 162 8.13 6.23 4.62
C MET A 162 7.12 7.27 5.14
N ALA A 163 6.78 7.24 6.43
CA ALA A 163 5.87 8.21 7.03
C ALA A 163 6.47 9.62 7.11
N VAL A 164 7.79 9.72 7.28
CA VAL A 164 8.53 11.01 7.30
C VAL A 164 8.72 11.56 5.89
N GLU A 165 9.10 10.71 4.93
CA GLU A 165 9.33 11.10 3.53
C GLU A 165 8.06 11.58 2.81
N ALA A 166 6.90 11.00 3.16
CA ALA A 166 5.62 11.36 2.57
C ALA A 166 4.57 11.62 3.67
N PRO A 167 4.64 12.78 4.35
CA PRO A 167 3.76 13.10 5.46
C PRO A 167 2.28 13.03 5.08
N GLY A 168 1.47 12.44 5.95
CA GLY A 168 0.02 12.29 5.74
C GLY A 168 -0.38 11.16 4.79
N THR A 169 0.57 10.37 4.27
CA THR A 169 0.25 9.20 3.44
C THR A 169 0.15 7.90 4.24
N VAL A 170 0.81 7.81 5.40
CA VAL A 170 0.88 6.61 6.25
C VAL A 170 0.00 6.76 7.50
N ARG A 171 -0.65 5.66 7.92
CA ARG A 171 -1.41 5.53 9.16
C ARG A 171 -1.00 4.25 9.88
N PHE A 172 -0.38 4.37 11.05
CA PHE A 172 -0.04 3.23 11.92
C PHE A 172 -1.27 2.82 12.73
N VAL A 173 -2.11 1.98 12.13
CA VAL A 173 -3.36 1.48 12.72
C VAL A 173 -3.29 0.00 13.08
N GLY A 174 -2.11 -0.62 12.95
CA GLY A 174 -1.91 -2.05 13.01
C GLY A 174 -2.50 -2.78 11.79
N SER A 175 -2.51 -4.10 11.84
CA SER A 175 -3.21 -4.97 10.90
C SER A 175 -3.76 -6.19 11.65
N LYS A 176 -4.73 -6.89 11.05
CA LYS A 176 -5.17 -8.20 11.55
C LYS A 176 -4.96 -9.29 10.50
N ARG A 177 -4.35 -10.40 10.91
CA ARG A 177 -4.38 -11.68 10.20
C ARG A 177 -5.45 -12.55 10.84
N ILE A 178 -6.52 -12.86 10.12
CA ILE A 178 -7.62 -13.71 10.60
C ILE A 178 -7.55 -15.07 9.91
N ALA A 179 -7.62 -16.14 10.71
CA ALA A 179 -7.58 -17.50 10.20
C ALA A 179 -8.91 -17.89 9.55
N ALA A 180 -8.87 -18.41 8.33
CA ALA A 180 -10.06 -18.95 7.65
C ALA A 180 -10.35 -20.42 8.01
N THR A 181 -9.37 -21.13 8.54
CA THR A 181 -9.44 -22.57 8.83
C THR A 181 -8.75 -22.91 10.15
N ALA A 182 -9.00 -24.10 10.68
CA ALA A 182 -8.29 -24.60 11.86
C ALA A 182 -6.77 -24.73 11.63
N ALA A 183 -6.35 -25.05 10.40
CA ALA A 183 -4.94 -25.11 10.03
C ALA A 183 -4.29 -23.72 10.02
N GLU A 184 -4.97 -22.72 9.45
CA GLU A 184 -4.50 -21.32 9.51
C GLU A 184 -4.47 -20.78 10.94
N LEU A 185 -5.40 -21.20 11.79
CA LEU A 185 -5.42 -20.77 13.19
C LEU A 185 -4.20 -21.32 13.94
N GLU A 186 -3.83 -22.57 13.65
CA GLU A 186 -2.60 -23.15 14.20
C GLU A 186 -1.36 -22.46 13.64
N ASP A 187 -1.33 -22.15 12.34
CA ASP A 187 -0.24 -21.37 11.75
C ASP A 187 -0.11 -19.96 12.39
N CYS A 188 -1.23 -19.31 12.71
CA CYS A 188 -1.24 -18.07 13.48
C CYS A 188 -0.60 -18.24 14.87
N ARG A 189 -0.81 -19.36 15.55
CA ARG A 189 -0.14 -19.63 16.85
C ARG A 189 1.36 -19.76 16.68
N VAL A 190 1.81 -20.47 15.64
CA VAL A 190 3.24 -20.61 15.37
C VAL A 190 3.87 -19.25 15.03
N GLN A 191 3.19 -18.42 14.24
CA GLN A 191 3.65 -17.06 13.97
C GLN A 191 3.70 -16.20 15.24
N TYR A 192 2.67 -16.28 16.09
CA TYR A 192 2.60 -15.58 17.36
C TYR A 192 3.81 -15.93 18.24
N ASP A 193 4.07 -17.22 18.45
CA ASP A 193 5.17 -17.69 19.28
C ASP A 193 6.53 -17.22 18.73
N ALA A 194 6.73 -17.27 17.42
CA ALA A 194 7.96 -16.80 16.78
C ALA A 194 8.17 -15.28 16.95
N LEU A 195 7.12 -14.47 16.76
CA LEU A 195 7.18 -13.03 16.98
C LEU A 195 7.46 -12.69 18.44
N ARG A 196 6.77 -13.36 19.38
CA ARG A 196 6.97 -13.17 20.82
C ARG A 196 8.36 -13.58 21.29
N ALA A 197 8.92 -14.66 20.75
CA ALA A 197 10.27 -15.13 21.07
C ALA A 197 11.35 -14.11 20.69
N ASP A 198 11.07 -13.26 19.70
CA ASP A 198 11.96 -12.19 19.24
C ASP A 198 11.64 -10.80 19.76
N ASP A 199 10.70 -10.71 20.72
CA ASP A 199 10.20 -9.47 21.30
C ASP A 199 9.52 -8.52 20.28
N TRP A 200 9.05 -9.06 19.15
CA TRP A 200 8.24 -8.28 18.22
C TRP A 200 6.84 -8.03 18.77
N PRO A 201 6.30 -6.80 18.65
CA PRO A 201 4.94 -6.51 19.08
C PRO A 201 3.92 -7.32 18.28
N CYS A 202 3.17 -8.18 18.96
CA CYS A 202 2.02 -8.89 18.41
C CYS A 202 1.06 -9.25 19.55
N GLU A 203 -0.22 -9.34 19.20
CA GLU A 203 -1.29 -9.67 20.14
C GLU A 203 -2.13 -10.80 19.55
N TRP A 204 -2.50 -11.77 20.40
CA TRP A 204 -3.52 -12.74 20.00
C TRP A 204 -4.87 -12.02 19.87
N TYR A 205 -5.55 -12.25 18.76
CA TYR A 205 -6.85 -11.68 18.48
C TYR A 205 -7.93 -12.75 18.54
N ASP A 206 -8.97 -12.48 19.31
CA ASP A 206 -10.20 -13.26 19.37
C ASP A 206 -11.37 -12.28 19.46
N GLY A 207 -12.11 -12.13 18.35
CA GLY A 207 -13.12 -11.09 18.24
C GLY A 207 -14.17 -11.36 17.16
N PRO A 208 -15.05 -10.37 16.90
CA PRO A 208 -16.19 -10.54 16.00
C PRO A 208 -15.80 -10.85 14.54
N ASP A 209 -14.57 -10.49 14.14
CA ASP A 209 -14.05 -10.79 12.80
C ASP A 209 -13.52 -12.23 12.67
N GLY A 210 -13.34 -12.94 13.78
CA GLY A 210 -12.69 -14.26 13.86
C GLY A 210 -11.50 -14.27 14.82
N GLN A 211 -10.71 -15.35 14.75
CA GLN A 211 -9.50 -15.54 15.55
C GLN A 211 -8.24 -15.43 14.70
N GLY A 212 -7.15 -14.96 15.29
CA GLY A 212 -5.86 -14.81 14.62
C GLY A 212 -4.94 -13.86 15.37
N LEU A 213 -4.27 -12.96 14.65
CA LEU A 213 -3.27 -12.03 15.20
C LEU A 213 -3.63 -10.58 14.91
N PHE A 214 -3.33 -9.72 15.88
CA PHE A 214 -3.22 -8.28 15.68
C PHE A 214 -1.74 -7.87 15.74
N LEU A 215 -1.30 -7.13 14.72
CA LEU A 215 0.08 -6.68 14.54
C LEU A 215 0.11 -5.15 14.68
N PRO A 216 0.40 -4.60 15.87
CA PRO A 216 0.26 -3.16 16.13
C PRO A 216 1.32 -2.29 15.42
N THR A 217 2.42 -2.88 14.97
CA THR A 217 3.46 -2.18 14.20
C THR A 217 3.03 -1.87 12.77
N ASP A 218 2.05 -2.61 12.26
CA ASP A 218 1.59 -2.48 10.89
C ASP A 218 0.75 -1.21 10.68
N GLY A 219 0.36 -0.98 9.42
CA GLY A 219 -0.51 0.12 9.09
C GLY A 219 -1.04 0.06 7.67
N ALA A 220 -1.57 1.21 7.26
CA ALA A 220 -2.07 1.46 5.93
C ALA A 220 -1.41 2.70 5.35
N PHE A 221 -1.38 2.80 4.03
CA PHE A 221 -0.90 4.00 3.36
C PHE A 221 -1.65 4.28 2.06
N ASN A 222 -1.58 5.52 1.57
CA ASN A 222 -2.01 5.88 0.22
C ASN A 222 -0.82 5.69 -0.75
N PRO A 223 -0.80 4.60 -1.54
CA PRO A 223 0.35 4.24 -2.36
C PRO A 223 0.62 5.22 -3.50
N LEU A 224 -0.43 5.70 -4.16
CA LEU A 224 -0.30 6.65 -5.27
C LEU A 224 0.15 8.03 -4.77
N ALA A 225 -0.43 8.50 -3.67
CA ALA A 225 -0.02 9.76 -3.06
C ALA A 225 1.46 9.72 -2.64
N ARG A 226 1.95 8.61 -2.04
CA ARG A 226 3.38 8.47 -1.71
C ARG A 226 4.26 8.57 -2.96
N CYS A 227 3.93 7.85 -4.04
CA CYS A 227 4.72 7.91 -5.28
C CYS A 227 4.76 9.34 -5.83
N ARG A 228 3.61 10.03 -5.89
CA ARG A 228 3.52 11.41 -6.37
C ARG A 228 4.32 12.38 -5.48
N THR A 229 4.25 12.23 -4.15
CA THR A 229 5.05 13.03 -3.21
C THR A 229 6.56 12.84 -3.43
N LEU A 230 7.03 11.60 -3.57
CA LEU A 230 8.44 11.32 -3.83
C LEU A 230 8.90 11.87 -5.19
N ALA A 231 8.10 11.72 -6.24
CA ALA A 231 8.43 12.27 -7.56
C ALA A 231 8.51 13.81 -7.54
N THR A 232 7.62 14.47 -6.80
CA THR A 232 7.68 15.92 -6.58
C THR A 232 8.95 16.31 -5.82
N SER A 233 9.27 15.63 -4.71
CA SER A 233 10.48 15.91 -3.92
C SER A 233 11.75 15.73 -4.75
N ALA A 234 11.88 14.59 -5.43
CA ALA A 234 13.03 14.28 -6.28
C ALA A 234 13.28 15.34 -7.36
N ARG A 235 12.21 15.88 -7.97
CA ARG A 235 12.33 16.98 -8.95
C ARG A 235 12.79 18.29 -8.32
N HIS A 236 12.34 18.60 -7.11
CA HIS A 236 12.82 19.76 -6.36
C HIS A 236 14.30 19.60 -5.95
N GLU A 237 14.72 18.37 -5.67
CA GLU A 237 16.11 18.00 -5.35
C GLU A 237 17.01 17.88 -6.59
N GLY A 238 16.47 18.03 -7.81
CA GLY A 238 17.25 18.12 -9.05
C GLY A 238 17.21 16.89 -9.97
N ALA A 239 16.44 15.84 -9.64
CA ALA A 239 16.24 14.74 -10.59
C ALA A 239 15.43 15.18 -11.82
N THR A 240 15.81 14.64 -12.98
CA THR A 240 15.06 14.83 -14.22
C THR A 240 14.21 13.60 -14.50
N LEU A 241 12.91 13.70 -14.26
CA LEU A 241 11.97 12.56 -14.37
C LEU A 241 11.05 12.71 -15.58
N PHE A 242 10.85 11.61 -16.31
CA PHE A 242 9.99 11.55 -17.50
C PHE A 242 8.92 10.48 -17.37
N ALA A 243 7.69 10.84 -17.75
CA ALA A 243 6.55 9.94 -17.91
C ALA A 243 6.26 9.71 -19.40
N ARG A 244 5.58 8.60 -19.72
CA ARG A 244 5.33 8.18 -21.11
C ARG A 244 6.62 8.09 -21.94
N ALA A 245 7.69 7.64 -21.29
CA ALA A 245 8.99 7.37 -21.87
C ALA A 245 9.26 5.85 -21.77
N PRO A 246 8.53 5.01 -22.53
CA PRO A 246 8.72 3.57 -22.46
C PRO A 246 10.13 3.22 -22.91
N VAL A 247 10.88 2.56 -22.03
CA VAL A 247 12.16 1.98 -22.40
C VAL A 247 11.90 0.76 -23.26
N THR A 248 12.46 0.77 -24.47
CA THR A 248 12.31 -0.31 -25.45
C THR A 248 13.52 -1.23 -25.47
N GLU A 249 14.69 -0.74 -25.04
CA GLU A 249 15.94 -1.49 -25.08
C GLU A 249 16.99 -0.90 -24.14
N ILE A 250 17.84 -1.76 -23.55
CA ILE A 250 19.01 -1.39 -22.75
C ILE A 250 20.26 -1.98 -23.42
N ARG A 251 21.21 -1.14 -23.81
CA ARG A 251 22.49 -1.54 -24.43
C ARG A 251 23.66 -1.06 -23.59
N GLY A 252 24.20 -1.96 -22.76
CA GLY A 252 25.21 -1.58 -21.76
C GLY A 252 24.63 -0.52 -20.82
N THR A 253 25.16 0.70 -20.87
CA THR A 253 24.65 1.83 -20.09
C THR A 253 23.85 2.86 -20.89
N SER A 254 23.42 2.50 -22.10
CA SER A 254 22.52 3.30 -22.94
C SER A 254 21.09 2.77 -22.86
N VAL A 255 20.15 3.64 -22.53
CA VAL A 255 18.72 3.32 -22.35
C VAL A 255 17.94 3.98 -23.49
N HIS A 256 17.30 3.15 -24.31
CA HIS A 256 16.62 3.59 -25.52
C HIS A 256 15.11 3.71 -25.29
N THR A 257 14.53 4.81 -25.80
CA THR A 257 13.09 5.05 -25.88
C THR A 257 12.72 5.45 -27.32
N PRO A 258 11.44 5.47 -27.72
CA PRO A 258 11.04 5.90 -29.06
C PRO A 258 11.45 7.33 -29.44
N HIS A 259 11.68 8.20 -28.46
CA HIS A 259 11.88 9.64 -28.67
C HIS A 259 13.22 10.16 -28.14
N GLY A 260 14.12 9.27 -27.71
CA GLY A 260 15.40 9.68 -27.15
C GLY A 260 16.19 8.55 -26.51
N VAL A 261 17.47 8.80 -26.28
CA VAL A 261 18.40 7.89 -25.61
C VAL A 261 18.98 8.56 -24.37
N VAL A 262 18.99 7.84 -23.25
CA VAL A 262 19.69 8.27 -22.03
C VAL A 262 20.98 7.47 -21.92
N HIS A 263 22.12 8.16 -21.94
CA HIS A 263 23.42 7.57 -21.62
C HIS A 263 23.72 7.78 -20.14
N ALA A 264 23.95 6.71 -19.40
CA ALA A 264 24.25 6.80 -17.97
C ALA A 264 25.58 6.11 -17.62
N GLY A 265 26.15 6.44 -16.45
CA GLY A 265 27.21 5.64 -15.86
C GLY A 265 26.70 4.31 -15.30
N ARG A 266 25.47 4.32 -14.76
CA ARG A 266 24.75 3.15 -14.22
C ARG A 266 23.29 3.15 -14.64
N VAL A 267 22.73 1.97 -14.85
CA VAL A 267 21.31 1.77 -15.17
C VAL A 267 20.69 0.86 -14.11
N PHE A 268 19.54 1.27 -13.57
CA PHE A 268 18.78 0.52 -12.60
C PHE A 268 17.38 0.21 -13.14
N VAL A 269 16.97 -1.05 -13.06
CA VAL A 269 15.66 -1.52 -13.54
C VAL A 269 14.77 -1.82 -12.34
N ALA A 270 13.66 -1.09 -12.21
CA ALA A 270 12.72 -1.14 -11.10
C ALA A 270 11.26 -1.14 -11.59
N VAL A 271 10.95 -2.02 -12.56
CA VAL A 271 9.66 -2.04 -13.28
C VAL A 271 8.62 -3.03 -12.77
N ASP A 272 8.95 -3.89 -11.79
CA ASP A 272 8.04 -4.89 -11.22
C ASP A 272 7.35 -5.74 -12.30
N GLY A 273 6.06 -5.50 -12.58
CA GLY A 273 5.34 -6.14 -13.69
C GLY A 273 5.90 -5.76 -15.07
N ARG A 274 5.96 -6.73 -15.99
CA ARG A 274 6.57 -6.66 -17.33
C ARG A 274 8.09 -6.63 -17.33
N LEU A 275 8.74 -6.98 -16.22
CA LEU A 275 10.20 -7.09 -16.15
C LEU A 275 10.75 -8.03 -17.22
N GLU A 276 10.08 -9.16 -17.47
CA GLU A 276 10.43 -10.15 -18.48
C GLU A 276 10.31 -9.63 -19.92
N GLN A 277 9.55 -8.57 -20.16
CA GLN A 277 9.46 -7.93 -21.47
C GLN A 277 10.63 -6.97 -21.72
N LEU A 278 11.09 -6.30 -20.66
CA LEU A 278 12.23 -5.38 -20.74
C LEU A 278 13.57 -6.12 -20.69
N LEU A 279 13.64 -7.20 -19.91
CA LEU A 279 14.80 -8.08 -19.75
C LEU A 279 14.43 -9.52 -20.15
N PRO A 280 14.43 -9.84 -21.46
CA PRO A 280 13.99 -11.14 -21.97
C PRO A 280 14.75 -12.34 -21.39
N GLU A 281 15.98 -12.16 -20.91
CA GLU A 281 16.78 -13.18 -20.22
C GLU A 281 16.16 -13.67 -18.90
N LEU A 282 15.23 -12.91 -18.33
CA LEU A 282 14.46 -13.30 -17.15
C LEU A 282 13.17 -14.06 -17.50
N SER A 283 12.86 -14.24 -18.80
CA SER A 283 11.71 -15.02 -19.24
C SER A 283 11.78 -16.44 -18.71
N GLY A 284 10.69 -16.88 -18.06
CA GLY A 284 10.59 -18.20 -17.42
C GLY A 284 11.14 -18.26 -15.99
N GLN A 285 11.85 -17.22 -15.52
CA GLN A 285 12.24 -17.06 -14.12
C GLN A 285 11.31 -16.09 -13.38
N VAL A 286 10.83 -15.07 -14.10
CA VAL A 286 9.86 -14.08 -13.60
C VAL A 286 8.64 -14.07 -14.52
N ARG A 287 7.46 -13.86 -13.94
CA ARG A 287 6.20 -13.76 -14.66
C ARG A 287 5.31 -12.72 -14.00
N SER A 288 4.74 -11.83 -14.80
CA SER A 288 3.78 -10.82 -14.32
C SER A 288 2.51 -11.47 -13.79
N ALA A 289 1.96 -10.90 -12.73
CA ALA A 289 0.77 -11.42 -12.06
C ALA A 289 -0.16 -10.25 -11.71
N ARG A 290 -1.35 -10.27 -12.33
CA ARG A 290 -2.33 -9.23 -12.16
C ARG A 290 -2.82 -9.18 -10.71
N LEU A 291 -2.75 -7.98 -10.13
CA LEU A 291 -3.54 -7.62 -8.94
C LEU A 291 -4.85 -6.99 -9.36
N GLN A 292 -5.90 -7.16 -8.55
CA GLN A 292 -7.19 -6.56 -8.79
C GLN A 292 -7.88 -6.18 -7.49
N MET A 293 -8.69 -5.14 -7.55
CA MET A 293 -9.34 -4.48 -6.44
C MET A 293 -10.72 -3.96 -6.85
N LEU A 294 -11.56 -3.69 -5.85
CA LEU A 294 -12.74 -2.83 -5.95
C LEU A 294 -12.81 -1.86 -4.78
N ALA A 295 -13.59 -0.80 -4.93
CA ALA A 295 -13.95 0.06 -3.80
C ALA A 295 -15.39 0.54 -3.86
N THR A 296 -15.95 0.78 -2.68
CA THR A 296 -17.33 1.26 -2.51
C THR A 296 -17.41 2.80 -2.52
N ALA A 297 -18.62 3.33 -2.59
CA ALA A 297 -18.92 4.65 -2.02
C ALA A 297 -18.66 4.66 -0.50
N PRO A 298 -18.43 5.83 0.12
CA PRO A 298 -18.36 5.95 1.57
C PRO A 298 -19.55 5.27 2.26
N THR A 299 -19.28 4.50 3.32
CA THR A 299 -20.31 3.77 4.06
C THR A 299 -20.01 3.67 5.55
N ASN A 300 -21.07 3.57 6.34
CA ASN A 300 -21.05 3.30 7.78
C ASN A 300 -21.66 1.92 8.12
N GLU A 301 -21.91 1.07 7.12
CA GLU A 301 -22.49 -0.27 7.30
C GLU A 301 -21.55 -1.23 8.04
N ILE A 302 -20.24 -0.98 7.97
CA ILE A 302 -19.19 -1.72 8.69
C ILE A 302 -18.13 -0.74 9.17
N THR A 303 -17.43 -1.10 10.24
CA THR A 303 -16.23 -0.41 10.72
C THR A 303 -15.04 -1.35 10.63
N VAL A 304 -14.02 -0.97 9.85
CA VAL A 304 -12.79 -1.75 9.68
C VAL A 304 -11.62 -0.89 10.16
N PRO A 305 -11.22 -1.00 11.44
CA PRO A 305 -10.30 -0.05 12.07
C PRO A 305 -8.87 -0.12 11.51
N CYS A 306 -8.50 -1.27 10.96
CA CYS A 306 -7.18 -1.56 10.43
C CYS A 306 -7.29 -2.49 9.21
N PRO A 307 -6.26 -2.53 8.35
CA PRO A 307 -6.13 -3.55 7.31
C PRO A 307 -6.38 -4.97 7.82
N MET A 308 -7.16 -5.73 7.05
CA MET A 308 -7.55 -7.10 7.34
C MET A 308 -6.96 -8.03 6.28
N TYR A 309 -6.39 -9.14 6.73
CA TYR A 309 -5.86 -10.22 5.90
C TYR A 309 -6.55 -11.53 6.28
N TYR A 310 -7.03 -12.28 5.29
CA TYR A 310 -7.77 -13.52 5.47
C TYR A 310 -7.34 -14.56 4.43
N ARG A 311 -7.44 -15.84 4.79
CA ARG A 311 -7.13 -17.00 3.92
C ARG A 311 -5.78 -16.86 3.23
N ASP A 312 -4.72 -16.82 4.02
CA ASP A 312 -3.33 -16.66 3.55
C ASP A 312 -3.08 -15.42 2.66
N GLY A 313 -3.96 -14.41 2.73
CA GLY A 313 -3.83 -13.19 1.95
C GLY A 313 -4.52 -13.17 0.62
N TYR A 314 -5.29 -14.22 0.31
CA TYR A 314 -6.14 -14.18 -0.86
C TYR A 314 -7.38 -13.32 -0.64
N GLU A 315 -7.73 -12.89 0.56
CA GLU A 315 -8.68 -11.80 0.76
C GLU A 315 -8.07 -10.75 1.67
N TYR A 316 -8.15 -9.50 1.25
CA TYR A 316 -7.70 -8.39 2.07
C TYR A 316 -8.54 -7.15 1.83
N TRP A 317 -8.86 -6.44 2.90
CA TRP A 317 -9.65 -5.22 2.81
C TRP A 317 -9.28 -4.22 3.90
N GLN A 318 -9.61 -2.95 3.65
CA GLN A 318 -9.51 -1.89 4.63
C GLN A 318 -10.60 -0.85 4.42
N GLN A 319 -10.90 -0.09 5.47
CA GLN A 319 -11.70 1.12 5.37
C GLN A 319 -10.79 2.34 5.26
N LEU A 320 -11.00 3.13 4.21
CA LEU A 320 -10.28 4.38 3.97
C LEU A 320 -10.76 5.46 4.95
N PRO A 321 -9.98 6.53 5.19
CA PRO A 321 -10.35 7.60 6.12
C PRO A 321 -11.68 8.28 5.82
N ASP A 322 -12.13 8.24 4.57
CA ASP A 322 -13.41 8.80 4.13
C ASP A 322 -14.57 7.79 4.14
N GLY A 323 -14.36 6.60 4.70
CA GLY A 323 -15.38 5.57 4.88
C GLY A 323 -15.57 4.61 3.71
N ARG A 324 -14.83 4.75 2.60
CA ARG A 324 -14.87 3.76 1.51
C ARG A 324 -14.24 2.44 1.95
N ILE A 325 -14.79 1.31 1.51
CA ILE A 325 -14.14 0.00 1.65
C ILE A 325 -13.32 -0.27 0.40
N ALA A 326 -12.03 -0.55 0.54
CA ALA A 326 -11.16 -1.05 -0.51
C ALA A 326 -10.89 -2.54 -0.26
N LEU A 327 -11.15 -3.38 -1.26
CA LEU A 327 -11.10 -4.84 -1.16
C LEU A 327 -10.34 -5.41 -2.37
N GLY A 328 -9.39 -6.32 -2.12
CA GLY A 328 -8.60 -7.00 -3.13
C GLY A 328 -8.34 -8.47 -2.80
N GLY A 329 -7.69 -9.15 -3.73
CA GLY A 329 -7.34 -10.57 -3.61
C GLY A 329 -8.01 -11.47 -4.65
N PHE A 330 -8.45 -12.65 -4.24
CA PHE A 330 -9.07 -13.73 -5.01
C PHE A 330 -8.30 -14.20 -6.25
N ARG A 331 -6.98 -13.94 -6.30
CA ARG A 331 -6.14 -14.31 -7.44
C ARG A 331 -6.12 -15.81 -7.68
N ASP A 332 -6.17 -16.61 -6.62
CA ASP A 332 -6.28 -18.07 -6.69
C ASP A 332 -7.53 -18.55 -7.43
N LYS A 333 -8.57 -17.71 -7.53
CA LYS A 333 -9.80 -18.04 -8.27
C LYS A 333 -9.72 -17.74 -9.76
N GLY A 334 -8.79 -16.89 -10.19
CA GLY A 334 -8.61 -16.55 -11.60
C GLY A 334 -7.66 -17.50 -12.36
N GLY A 335 -6.90 -18.34 -11.64
CA GLY A 335 -6.04 -19.37 -12.22
C GLY A 335 -4.98 -18.81 -13.17
N GLU A 336 -4.71 -19.52 -14.27
CA GLU A 336 -3.69 -19.12 -15.25
C GLU A 336 -3.96 -17.76 -15.92
N GLY A 337 -5.22 -17.31 -15.96
CA GLY A 337 -5.59 -16.03 -16.54
C GLY A 337 -5.14 -14.81 -15.73
N GLU A 338 -4.71 -14.99 -14.48
CA GLU A 338 -4.14 -13.91 -13.66
C GLU A 338 -2.65 -13.70 -13.90
N TRP A 339 -1.97 -14.64 -14.51
CA TRP A 339 -0.56 -14.47 -14.86
C TRP A 339 -0.43 -13.81 -16.24
N THR A 340 -0.60 -12.50 -16.25
CA THR A 340 -0.75 -11.67 -17.44
C THR A 340 -0.11 -10.29 -17.23
N THR A 341 0.25 -9.64 -18.33
CA THR A 341 0.71 -8.24 -18.36
C THR A 341 -0.43 -7.25 -18.60
N ASP A 342 -1.66 -7.74 -18.75
CA ASP A 342 -2.87 -6.91 -18.84
C ASP A 342 -3.37 -6.55 -17.43
N GLY A 343 -3.40 -5.27 -17.10
CA GLY A 343 -3.90 -4.77 -15.82
C GLY A 343 -5.42 -4.63 -15.74
N THR A 344 -6.17 -5.04 -16.76
CA THR A 344 -7.63 -4.93 -16.79
C THR A 344 -8.26 -5.94 -15.82
N PRO A 345 -9.21 -5.52 -14.95
CA PRO A 345 -9.90 -6.45 -14.06
C PRO A 345 -10.65 -7.56 -14.82
N SER A 346 -10.50 -8.81 -14.36
CA SER A 346 -11.23 -9.97 -14.89
C SER A 346 -12.62 -10.09 -14.30
N ALA A 347 -13.59 -10.57 -15.09
CA ALA A 347 -14.93 -10.84 -14.57
C ALA A 347 -14.94 -11.89 -13.43
N VAL A 348 -14.09 -12.92 -13.51
CA VAL A 348 -14.03 -14.02 -12.52
C VAL A 348 -13.63 -13.51 -11.15
N VAL A 349 -12.46 -12.86 -11.03
CA VAL A 349 -11.97 -12.32 -9.75
C VAL A 349 -12.90 -11.23 -9.23
N GLN A 350 -13.43 -10.36 -10.11
CA GLN A 350 -14.35 -9.29 -9.71
C GLN A 350 -15.69 -9.82 -9.16
N ALA A 351 -16.19 -10.94 -9.68
CA ALA A 351 -17.38 -11.59 -9.15
C ALA A 351 -17.14 -12.17 -7.75
N HIS A 352 -15.95 -12.72 -7.48
CA HIS A 352 -15.57 -13.20 -6.14
C HIS A 352 -15.41 -12.05 -5.14
N LEU A 353 -14.72 -10.97 -5.52
CA LEU A 353 -14.59 -9.76 -4.70
C LEU A 353 -15.97 -9.18 -4.34
N GLU A 354 -16.86 -9.04 -5.32
CA GLU A 354 -18.20 -8.53 -5.06
C GLU A 354 -19.02 -9.48 -4.18
N ARG A 355 -18.99 -10.79 -4.45
CA ARG A 355 -19.67 -11.77 -3.60
C ARG A 355 -19.20 -11.67 -2.16
N PHE A 356 -17.90 -11.58 -1.92
CA PHE A 356 -17.35 -11.42 -0.58
C PHE A 356 -17.82 -10.12 0.09
N LEU A 357 -17.80 -8.99 -0.65
CA LEU A 357 -18.33 -7.72 -0.16
C LEU A 357 -19.80 -7.83 0.27
N ARG A 358 -20.66 -8.45 -0.54
CA ARG A 358 -22.11 -8.55 -0.29
C ARG A 358 -22.47 -9.60 0.75
N GLU A 359 -21.82 -10.76 0.70
CA GLU A 359 -22.20 -11.95 1.47
C GLU A 359 -21.37 -12.12 2.74
N SER A 360 -20.10 -11.72 2.76
CA SER A 360 -19.24 -11.86 3.95
C SER A 360 -19.19 -10.56 4.74
N LEU A 361 -18.84 -9.44 4.09
CA LEU A 361 -18.78 -8.12 4.74
C LEU A 361 -20.14 -7.46 4.91
N LYS A 362 -21.18 -7.99 4.26
CA LYS A 362 -22.57 -7.50 4.30
C LYS A 362 -22.75 -6.03 3.88
N VAL A 363 -21.81 -5.47 3.11
CA VAL A 363 -21.85 -4.08 2.64
C VAL A 363 -22.69 -3.97 1.38
N GLN A 364 -23.69 -3.09 1.38
CA GLN A 364 -24.60 -2.80 0.27
C GLN A 364 -24.28 -1.50 -0.47
N ALA A 365 -23.39 -0.66 0.06
CA ALA A 365 -22.91 0.54 -0.62
C ALA A 365 -22.52 0.27 -2.08
N PRO A 366 -22.85 1.19 -3.02
CA PRO A 366 -22.50 1.03 -4.43
C PRO A 366 -21.00 0.83 -4.64
N ILE A 367 -20.61 -0.05 -5.55
CA ILE A 367 -19.22 -0.16 -6.01
C ILE A 367 -18.96 1.00 -6.97
N THR A 368 -17.99 1.84 -6.66
CA THR A 368 -17.65 3.05 -7.44
C THR A 368 -16.39 2.86 -8.27
N HIS A 369 -15.51 1.93 -7.86
CA HIS A 369 -14.24 1.67 -8.54
C HIS A 369 -14.01 0.17 -8.72
N ARG A 370 -13.42 -0.20 -9.84
CA ARG A 370 -12.79 -1.49 -10.09
C ARG A 370 -11.49 -1.23 -10.83
N TRP A 371 -10.39 -1.79 -10.33
CA TRP A 371 -9.09 -1.58 -10.94
C TRP A 371 -8.17 -2.77 -10.75
N GLY A 372 -7.16 -2.85 -11.60
CA GLY A 372 -6.09 -3.82 -11.51
C GLY A 372 -4.78 -3.24 -12.03
N ALA A 373 -3.69 -3.98 -11.85
CA ALA A 373 -2.37 -3.66 -12.40
C ALA A 373 -1.66 -4.98 -12.73
N PRO A 374 -0.81 -5.00 -13.76
CA PRO A 374 -0.01 -6.17 -14.10
C PRO A 374 1.13 -6.42 -13.12
#